data_AF-X0TFJ6-F1
#
_entry.id   AF-X0TFJ6-F1
#
_cell.length_a   1.000
_cell.length_b   1.000
_cell.length_c   1.000
_cell.angle_alpha   90.00
_cell.angle_beta   90.00
_cell.angle_gamma   90.00
#
_symmetry.space_group_name_H-M   'P 1'
#
loop_
_entity.id
_entity.type
_entity.pdbx_description
1 polymer ?
#
loop_
_entity_poly.entity_id
_entity_poly.type
_entity_poly.pdbx_seq_one_letter_code
_entity_poly.pdbx_strand_id
1 'polypeptide(L)'
;MTKKRGTGIAAVNYPTGMNLGGDPSQALIHATTTGNFVISLSSTDLGQGLKTVIAQIGAETLGVPFENVWIDTADTDTGPHCMGTFASRATHRVGNAVIQAATEARKAMLEIAADELEANPDDLETDGTGMIFVKGSPDRSIHIIDLALAAHFKYG
;
A
#
# COMPACT_ATOMS: atom_id res chain seq x y z
N MET A 1 3.75 50.07 -32.32
CA MET A 1 2.72 49.86 -31.27
C MET A 1 3.40 49.73 -29.92
N THR A 2 2.91 50.46 -28.91
CA THR A 2 3.47 50.42 -27.55
C THR A 2 3.01 49.14 -26.83
N LYS A 3 3.95 48.33 -26.33
CA LYS A 3 3.62 47.14 -25.53
C LYS A 3 3.03 47.56 -24.19
N LYS A 4 1.84 47.05 -23.85
CA LYS A 4 1.26 47.16 -22.51
C LYS A 4 1.75 45.99 -21.65
N ARG A 5 2.06 46.25 -20.38
CA ARG A 5 2.47 45.23 -19.39
C ARG A 5 1.46 45.19 -18.25
N GLY A 6 1.27 43.99 -17.68
CA GLY A 6 0.43 43.76 -16.52
C GLY A 6 1.02 42.65 -15.64
N THR A 7 0.75 42.73 -14.35
CA THR A 7 1.14 41.73 -13.34
C THR A 7 -0.12 41.24 -12.65
N GLY A 8 -0.25 39.93 -12.47
CA GLY A 8 -1.36 39.31 -11.75
C GLY A 8 -0.84 38.38 -10.64
N ILE A 9 -1.61 38.31 -9.55
CA ILE A 9 -1.39 37.37 -8.46
C ILE A 9 -2.73 36.68 -8.16
N ALA A 10 -2.68 35.39 -7.86
CA ALA A 10 -3.82 34.62 -7.38
C ALA A 10 -3.35 33.65 -6.28
N ALA A 11 -4.24 33.37 -5.35
CA ALA A 11 -4.10 32.31 -4.36
C ALA A 11 -5.37 31.46 -4.38
N VAL A 12 -5.23 30.14 -4.33
CA VAL A 12 -6.34 29.19 -4.35
C VAL A 12 -6.13 28.16 -3.25
N ASN A 13 -7.22 27.81 -2.58
CA ASN A 13 -7.32 26.62 -1.75
C ASN A 13 -8.27 25.65 -2.45
N TYR A 14 -7.89 24.38 -2.55
CA TYR A 14 -8.73 23.33 -3.15
C TYR A 14 -8.88 22.18 -2.15
N PRO A 15 -10.09 21.90 -1.64
CA PRO A 15 -10.32 20.78 -0.74
C PRO A 15 -10.17 19.44 -1.48
N THR A 16 -9.63 18.45 -0.80
CA THR A 16 -9.42 17.09 -1.34
C THR A 16 -10.57 16.15 -0.94
N GLY A 17 -11.14 15.44 -1.92
CA GLY A 17 -12.24 14.51 -1.70
C GLY A 17 -13.63 15.16 -1.65
N MET A 18 -14.67 14.35 -1.47
CA MET A 18 -16.05 14.81 -1.45
C MET A 18 -16.79 14.30 -0.21
N ASN A 19 -17.03 15.16 0.78
CA ASN A 19 -17.62 14.75 2.06
C ASN A 19 -19.16 14.82 2.13
N LEU A 20 -19.85 15.21 1.05
CA LEU A 20 -21.31 15.51 1.03
C LEU A 20 -22.21 14.26 1.00
N GLY A 21 -21.84 13.19 1.71
CA GLY A 21 -22.60 11.93 1.73
C GLY A 21 -21.77 10.67 2.04
N GLY A 22 -20.45 10.83 2.19
CA GLY A 22 -19.50 9.73 2.38
C GLY A 22 -18.57 9.61 1.18
N ASP A 23 -17.30 9.36 1.45
CA ASP A 23 -16.24 9.27 0.44
C ASP A 23 -15.43 7.96 0.55
N PRO A 24 -16.08 6.78 0.62
CA PRO A 24 -15.39 5.54 0.90
C PRO A 24 -14.50 5.08 -0.26
N SER A 25 -13.42 4.43 0.11
CA SER A 25 -12.58 3.59 -0.74
C SER A 25 -12.15 2.39 0.09
N GLN A 26 -12.09 1.23 -0.54
CA GLN A 26 -11.58 0.00 0.06
C GLN A 26 -10.35 -0.47 -0.74
N ALA A 27 -9.55 -1.29 -0.08
CA ALA A 27 -8.43 -1.99 -0.67
C ALA A 27 -8.40 -3.41 -0.09
N LEU A 28 -7.97 -4.37 -0.89
CA LEU A 28 -7.70 -5.73 -0.47
C LEU A 28 -6.23 -6.02 -0.74
N ILE A 29 -5.55 -6.71 0.18
CA ILE A 29 -4.16 -7.09 0.00
C ILE A 29 -4.02 -8.58 0.28
N HIS A 30 -3.36 -9.28 -0.63
CA HIS A 30 -2.97 -10.68 -0.42
C HIS A 30 -1.52 -10.90 -0.84
N ALA A 31 -0.86 -11.84 -0.18
CA ALA A 31 0.46 -12.30 -0.56
C ALA A 31 0.35 -13.39 -1.63
N THR A 32 1.39 -13.51 -2.46
CA THR A 32 1.59 -14.59 -3.42
C THR A 32 2.64 -15.55 -2.88
N THR A 33 2.70 -16.78 -3.40
CA THR A 33 3.73 -17.76 -3.02
C THR A 33 5.15 -17.35 -3.41
N THR A 34 5.32 -16.31 -4.23
CA THR A 34 6.62 -15.77 -4.66
C THR A 34 7.06 -14.54 -3.84
N GLY A 35 6.41 -14.25 -2.71
CA GLY A 35 6.78 -13.13 -1.83
C GLY A 35 6.35 -11.75 -2.34
N ASN A 36 5.49 -11.67 -3.35
CA ASN A 36 4.87 -10.41 -3.79
C ASN A 36 3.53 -10.20 -3.07
N PHE A 37 3.14 -8.93 -2.92
CA PHE A 37 1.85 -8.49 -2.39
C PHE A 37 1.04 -7.83 -3.50
N VAL A 38 -0.17 -8.34 -3.73
CA VAL A 38 -1.10 -7.76 -4.70
C VAL A 38 -2.10 -6.90 -3.94
N ILE A 39 -2.21 -5.64 -4.33
CA ILE A 39 -3.16 -4.67 -3.80
C ILE A 39 -4.27 -4.50 -4.84
N SER A 40 -5.46 -5.01 -4.53
CA SER A 40 -6.67 -4.84 -5.35
C SER A 40 -7.46 -3.63 -4.88
N LEU A 41 -7.79 -2.73 -5.81
CA LEU A 41 -8.58 -1.51 -5.57
C LEU A 41 -9.42 -1.14 -6.80
N SER A 42 -10.34 -0.18 -6.67
CA SER A 42 -11.25 0.19 -7.78
C SER A 42 -11.11 1.63 -8.28
N SER A 43 -10.11 2.37 -7.79
CA SER A 43 -9.79 3.70 -8.33
C SER A 43 -8.99 3.58 -9.62
N THR A 44 -9.48 4.21 -10.69
CA THR A 44 -8.84 4.15 -12.02
C THR A 44 -7.62 5.06 -12.11
N ASP A 45 -6.52 4.54 -12.65
CA ASP A 45 -5.39 5.38 -13.08
C ASP A 45 -5.72 5.99 -14.45
N LEU A 46 -5.76 7.32 -14.50
CA LEU A 46 -6.07 8.11 -15.69
C LEU A 46 -4.82 8.81 -16.25
N GLY A 47 -3.62 8.43 -15.77
CA GLY A 47 -2.34 9.02 -16.14
C GLY A 47 -1.75 9.93 -15.06
N GLN A 48 -2.41 10.10 -13.92
CA GLN A 48 -1.91 10.86 -12.78
C GLN A 48 -0.83 10.12 -11.98
N GLY A 49 -0.62 8.83 -12.25
CA GLY A 49 0.37 8.00 -11.54
C GLY A 49 -0.18 7.34 -10.28
N LEU A 50 -1.47 6.98 -10.28
CA LEU A 50 -2.10 6.32 -9.14
C LEU A 50 -1.38 5.03 -8.76
N LYS A 51 -1.09 4.16 -9.75
CA LYS A 51 -0.48 2.85 -9.48
C LYS A 51 0.85 3.01 -8.73
N THR A 52 1.67 3.97 -9.15
CA THR A 52 2.96 4.25 -8.50
C THR A 52 2.78 4.73 -7.07
N VAL A 53 1.95 5.75 -6.86
CA VAL A 53 1.75 6.33 -5.53
C VAL A 53 1.16 5.32 -4.55
N ILE A 54 0.20 4.50 -5.01
CA ILE A 54 -0.41 3.48 -4.17
C ILE A 54 0.56 2.33 -3.88
N ALA A 55 1.37 1.90 -4.86
CA ALA A 55 2.40 0.89 -4.62
C ALA A 55 3.45 1.38 -3.62
N GLN A 56 3.87 2.65 -3.68
CA GLN A 56 4.77 3.24 -2.69
C GLN A 56 4.17 3.25 -1.28
N ILE A 57 2.90 3.66 -1.15
CA ILE A 57 2.20 3.65 0.15
C ILE A 57 2.09 2.22 0.70
N GLY A 58 1.72 1.27 -0.15
CA GLY A 58 1.61 -0.14 0.21
C GLY A 58 2.95 -0.74 0.65
N ALA A 59 4.01 -0.52 -0.14
CA ALA A 59 5.35 -1.03 0.13
C ALA A 59 5.92 -0.50 1.45
N GLU A 60 5.80 0.82 1.68
CA GLU A 60 6.21 1.45 2.94
C GLU A 60 5.45 0.87 4.13
N THR A 61 4.13 0.73 4.01
CA THR A 61 3.29 0.25 5.11
C THR A 61 3.52 -1.23 5.40
N LEU A 62 3.77 -2.05 4.38
CA LEU A 62 4.11 -3.46 4.50
C LEU A 62 5.54 -3.66 5.02
N GLY A 63 6.46 -2.73 4.72
CA GLY A 63 7.89 -2.87 4.99
C GLY A 63 8.61 -3.77 3.99
N VAL A 64 8.21 -3.74 2.72
CA VAL A 64 8.78 -4.59 1.66
C VAL A 64 9.28 -3.74 0.49
N PRO A 65 10.14 -4.28 -0.41
CA PRO A 65 10.58 -3.56 -1.59
C PRO A 65 9.40 -3.13 -2.48
N PHE A 66 9.56 -2.00 -3.18
CA PHE A 66 8.54 -1.49 -4.10
C PHE A 66 8.20 -2.50 -5.21
N GLU A 67 9.21 -3.21 -5.72
CA GLU A 67 9.09 -4.24 -6.75
C GLU A 67 8.26 -5.47 -6.32
N ASN A 68 8.11 -5.69 -5.01
CA ASN A 68 7.27 -6.74 -4.46
C ASN A 68 5.80 -6.34 -4.37
N VAL A 69 5.41 -5.10 -4.71
CA VAL A 69 4.03 -4.62 -4.61
C VAL A 69 3.41 -4.42 -5.98
N TRP A 70 2.34 -5.17 -6.25
CA TRP A 70 1.63 -5.14 -7.53
C TRP A 70 0.24 -4.54 -7.34
N ILE A 71 -0.18 -3.68 -8.27
CA ILE A 71 -1.48 -3.00 -8.21
C ILE A 71 -2.43 -3.62 -9.24
N ASP A 72 -3.48 -4.25 -8.72
CA ASP A 72 -4.64 -4.68 -9.49
C ASP A 72 -5.75 -3.64 -9.32
N THR A 73 -6.23 -3.06 -10.42
CA THR A 73 -7.22 -1.99 -10.34
C THR A 73 -8.11 -1.85 -11.56
N ALA A 74 -9.28 -1.26 -11.33
CA ALA A 74 -10.29 -0.87 -12.32
C ALA A 74 -11.02 -2.06 -12.95
N ASP A 75 -11.21 -3.12 -12.17
CA ASP A 75 -12.06 -4.25 -12.48
C ASP A 75 -13.15 -4.36 -11.39
N THR A 76 -14.41 -4.25 -11.78
CA THR A 76 -15.55 -4.32 -10.85
C THR A 76 -15.92 -5.74 -10.45
N ASP A 77 -15.43 -6.75 -11.17
CA ASP A 77 -15.68 -8.16 -10.85
C ASP A 77 -14.77 -8.63 -9.71
N THR A 78 -13.60 -8.01 -9.55
CA THR A 78 -12.57 -8.41 -8.56
C THR A 78 -12.25 -7.33 -7.53
N GLY A 79 -12.44 -6.05 -7.86
CA GLY A 79 -12.06 -4.93 -7.01
C GLY A 79 -13.07 -4.59 -5.91
N PRO A 80 -12.62 -4.15 -4.72
CA PRO A 80 -13.51 -3.73 -3.64
C PRO A 80 -14.15 -2.37 -3.93
N HIS A 81 -15.11 -1.93 -3.11
CA HIS A 81 -15.85 -0.68 -3.39
C HIS A 81 -14.94 0.56 -3.40
N CYS A 82 -15.13 1.44 -4.39
CA CYS A 82 -14.52 2.75 -4.45
C CYS A 82 -15.46 3.74 -5.13
N MET A 83 -15.52 4.99 -4.66
CA MET A 83 -16.27 6.04 -5.37
C MET A 83 -15.64 6.44 -6.73
N GLY A 84 -14.41 6.02 -7.02
CA GLY A 84 -13.68 6.30 -8.26
C GLY A 84 -12.64 7.43 -8.16
N THR A 85 -12.10 7.84 -9.31
CA THR A 85 -11.02 8.85 -9.43
C THR A 85 -11.58 10.22 -9.81
N PHE A 86 -11.77 11.09 -8.81
CA PHE A 86 -12.25 12.47 -8.98
C PHE A 86 -11.86 13.32 -7.75
N ALA A 87 -12.16 14.62 -7.75
CA ALA A 87 -11.98 15.54 -6.61
C ALA A 87 -10.59 15.49 -5.92
N SER A 88 -9.52 15.22 -6.70
CA SER A 88 -8.15 15.05 -6.19
C SER A 88 -8.02 14.00 -5.07
N ARG A 89 -8.99 13.08 -4.95
CA ARG A 89 -9.17 12.24 -3.76
C ARG A 89 -8.21 11.07 -3.67
N ALA A 90 -7.69 10.60 -4.80
CA ALA A 90 -7.18 9.24 -4.92
C ALA A 90 -6.02 8.97 -3.94
N THR A 91 -4.97 9.79 -3.96
CA THR A 91 -3.84 9.66 -3.02
C THR A 91 -4.29 9.69 -1.57
N HIS A 92 -5.28 10.53 -1.22
CA HIS A 92 -5.74 10.65 0.15
C HIS A 92 -6.68 9.51 0.57
N ARG A 93 -7.79 9.30 -0.15
CA ARG A 93 -8.82 8.31 0.21
C ARG A 93 -8.37 6.88 -0.06
N VAL A 94 -7.87 6.62 -1.26
CA VAL A 94 -7.42 5.28 -1.65
C VAL A 94 -6.10 4.96 -0.92
N GLY A 95 -5.20 5.92 -0.79
CA GLY A 95 -3.97 5.74 0.00
C GLY A 95 -4.26 5.34 1.45
N ASN A 96 -5.21 6.00 2.13
CA ASN A 96 -5.60 5.61 3.50
C ASN A 96 -6.32 4.25 3.57
N ALA A 97 -7.04 3.85 2.53
CA ALA A 97 -7.62 2.50 2.46
C ALA A 97 -6.52 1.43 2.34
N VAL A 98 -5.49 1.72 1.54
CA VAL A 98 -4.32 0.85 1.38
C VAL A 98 -3.49 0.79 2.65
N ILE A 99 -3.28 1.89 3.36
CA ILE A 99 -2.59 1.88 4.67
C ILE A 99 -3.29 0.93 5.65
N GLN A 100 -4.62 0.99 5.72
CA GLN A 100 -5.40 0.10 6.60
C GLN A 100 -5.23 -1.37 6.21
N ALA A 101 -5.47 -1.72 4.96
CA ALA A 101 -5.31 -3.10 4.48
C ALA A 101 -3.86 -3.61 4.60
N ALA A 102 -2.87 -2.75 4.35
CA ALA A 102 -1.46 -3.08 4.48
C ALA A 102 -1.03 -3.27 5.93
N THR A 103 -1.62 -2.52 6.86
CA THR A 103 -1.39 -2.71 8.30
C THR A 103 -1.90 -4.07 8.75
N GLU A 104 -3.09 -4.48 8.30
CA GLU A 104 -3.65 -5.81 8.58
C GLU A 104 -2.78 -6.93 7.97
N ALA A 105 -2.40 -6.79 6.69
CA ALA A 105 -1.53 -7.75 6.02
C ALA A 105 -0.14 -7.85 6.67
N ARG A 106 0.45 -6.72 7.07
CA ARG A 106 1.73 -6.68 7.79
C ARG A 106 1.64 -7.38 9.13
N LYS A 107 0.53 -7.21 9.85
CA LYS A 107 0.32 -7.91 11.11
C LYS A 107 0.32 -9.43 10.90
N ALA A 108 -0.47 -9.93 9.95
CA ALA A 108 -0.50 -11.36 9.63
C ALA A 108 0.89 -11.89 9.19
N MET A 109 1.61 -11.10 8.39
CA MET A 109 2.97 -11.41 7.96
C MET A 109 3.94 -11.56 9.15
N LEU A 110 3.89 -10.63 10.11
CA LEU A 110 4.75 -10.66 11.29
C LEU A 110 4.37 -11.77 12.29
N GLU A 111 3.10 -12.13 12.38
CA GLU A 111 2.65 -13.28 13.19
C GLU A 111 3.27 -14.59 12.66
N ILE A 112 3.25 -14.80 11.35
CA ILE A 112 3.88 -15.99 10.74
C ILE A 112 5.40 -15.96 10.90
N ALA A 113 6.01 -14.77 10.74
CA ALA A 113 7.45 -14.63 10.91
C ALA A 113 7.89 -14.88 12.35
N ALA A 114 7.05 -14.54 13.32
CA ALA A 114 7.29 -14.79 14.73
C ALA A 114 7.33 -16.29 15.04
N ASP A 115 6.42 -17.07 14.44
CA ASP A 115 6.41 -18.52 14.57
C ASP A 115 7.64 -19.17 13.93
N GLU A 116 8.05 -18.72 12.72
CA GLU A 116 9.26 -19.23 12.05
C GLU A 116 10.56 -18.88 12.79
N LEU A 117 10.62 -17.69 13.40
CA LEU A 117 11.81 -17.21 14.09
C LEU A 117 11.82 -17.56 15.58
N GLU A 118 10.76 -18.16 16.13
CA GLU A 118 10.57 -18.37 17.57
C GLU A 118 10.81 -17.08 18.38
N ALA A 119 10.10 -16.02 18.00
CA ALA A 119 10.20 -14.69 18.57
C ALA A 119 8.82 -14.09 18.87
N ASN A 120 8.77 -13.00 19.64
CA ASN A 120 7.53 -12.23 19.77
C ASN A 120 7.34 -11.36 18.51
N PRO A 121 6.15 -11.30 17.89
CA PRO A 121 5.91 -10.44 16.72
C PRO A 121 6.22 -8.95 16.97
N ASP A 122 6.06 -8.47 18.21
CA ASP A 122 6.40 -7.09 18.58
C ASP A 122 7.92 -6.82 18.57
N ASP A 123 8.73 -7.87 18.59
CA ASP A 123 10.20 -7.81 18.50
C ASP A 123 10.71 -7.97 17.07
N LEU A 124 9.82 -8.03 16.07
CA LEU A 124 10.19 -8.14 14.67
C LEU A 124 10.20 -6.79 13.95
N GLU A 125 11.17 -6.62 13.07
CA GLU A 125 11.27 -5.50 12.14
C GLU A 125 11.49 -5.98 10.72
N THR A 126 11.05 -5.15 9.78
CA THR A 126 11.30 -5.32 8.35
C THR A 126 12.40 -4.34 7.96
N ASP A 127 13.37 -4.78 7.17
CA ASP A 127 14.46 -3.90 6.68
C ASP A 127 14.03 -3.02 5.48
N GLY A 128 12.83 -3.23 4.94
CA GLY A 128 12.35 -2.58 3.72
C GLY A 128 12.97 -3.12 2.43
N THR A 129 13.92 -4.04 2.51
CA THR A 129 14.61 -4.67 1.38
C THR A 129 14.31 -6.16 1.21
N GLY A 130 13.40 -6.71 2.02
CA GLY A 130 12.83 -8.05 1.85
C GLY A 130 13.13 -9.00 3.00
N MET A 131 13.83 -8.54 4.05
CA MET A 131 14.12 -9.34 5.24
C MET A 131 13.27 -8.90 6.44
N ILE A 132 12.83 -9.90 7.20
CA ILE A 132 12.23 -9.73 8.51
C ILE A 132 13.22 -10.27 9.54
N PHE A 133 13.52 -9.51 10.59
CA PHE A 133 14.54 -9.87 11.58
C PHE A 133 14.11 -9.53 13.01
N VAL A 134 14.73 -10.21 13.98
CA VAL A 134 14.53 -9.94 15.41
C VAL A 134 15.35 -8.70 15.81
N LYS A 135 14.72 -7.72 16.48
CA LYS A 135 15.38 -6.52 17.00
C LYS A 135 16.62 -6.88 17.83
N GLY A 136 17.75 -6.26 17.51
CA GLY A 136 19.02 -6.52 18.19
C GLY A 136 19.69 -7.86 17.85
N SER A 137 19.12 -8.67 16.96
CA SER A 137 19.72 -9.92 16.46
C SER A 137 19.47 -10.10 14.96
N PRO A 138 20.07 -9.28 14.07
CA PRO A 138 19.81 -9.33 12.62
C PRO A 138 20.11 -10.68 11.95
N ASP A 139 21.01 -11.48 12.54
CA ASP A 139 21.32 -12.84 12.09
C ASP A 139 20.13 -13.81 12.25
N ARG A 140 19.15 -13.47 13.11
CA ARG A 140 17.87 -14.17 13.20
C ARG A 140 16.87 -13.48 12.28
N SER A 141 16.84 -13.94 11.04
CA SER A 141 16.00 -13.35 10.00
C SER A 141 15.44 -14.37 9.01
N ILE A 142 14.38 -13.96 8.32
CA ILE A 142 13.72 -14.74 7.27
C ILE A 142 13.44 -13.82 6.08
N HIS A 143 13.72 -14.29 4.87
CA HIS A 143 13.41 -13.55 3.65
C HIS A 143 11.92 -13.68 3.31
N ILE A 144 11.34 -12.63 2.73
CA ILE A 144 9.89 -12.55 2.46
C ILE A 144 9.38 -13.69 1.57
N ILE A 145 10.21 -14.20 0.67
CA ILE A 145 9.88 -15.33 -0.20
C ILE A 145 9.74 -16.62 0.63
N ASP A 146 10.67 -16.88 1.54
CA ASP A 146 10.64 -18.08 2.39
C ASP A 146 9.46 -18.01 3.36
N LEU A 147 9.19 -16.82 3.91
CA LEU A 147 8.01 -16.57 4.72
C LEU A 147 6.71 -16.83 3.94
N ALA A 148 6.61 -16.33 2.70
CA ALA A 148 5.42 -16.52 1.88
C ALA A 148 5.19 -18.01 1.56
N LEU A 149 6.26 -18.78 1.32
CA LEU A 149 6.18 -20.23 1.17
C LEU A 149 5.70 -20.89 2.47
N ALA A 150 6.27 -20.52 3.62
CA ALA A 150 5.84 -21.04 4.91
C ALA A 150 4.36 -20.74 5.16
N ALA A 151 3.91 -19.50 4.95
CA ALA A 151 2.52 -19.08 5.09
C ALA A 151 1.57 -20.03 4.33
N HIS A 152 1.79 -20.18 3.02
CA HIS A 152 0.87 -20.93 2.16
C HIS A 152 0.91 -22.45 2.37
N PHE A 153 2.06 -23.03 2.71
CA PHE A 153 2.24 -24.49 2.73
C PHE A 153 2.30 -25.10 4.14
N LYS A 154 2.65 -24.30 5.16
CA LYS A 154 2.73 -24.75 6.56
C LYS A 154 1.55 -24.28 7.40
N TYR A 155 1.09 -23.03 7.21
CA TYR A 155 0.07 -22.41 8.06
C TYR A 155 -1.33 -22.39 7.42
N GLY A 156 -1.41 -22.43 6.09
CA GLY A 156 -2.68 -22.39 5.35
C GLY A 156 -3.26 -20.98 5.25
#